data_AF-A0A930ERG6-F1
#
_entry.id   AF-A0A930ERG6-F1
#
_cell.length_a   1.000
_cell.length_b   1.000
_cell.length_c   1.000
_cell.angle_alpha   90.00
_cell.angle_beta   90.00
_cell.angle_gamma   90.00
#
_symmetry.space_group_name_H-M   'P 1'
#
loop_
_entity.id
_entity.type
_entity.pdbx_description
1 polymer ?
#
loop_
_entity_poly.entity_id
_entity_poly.type
_entity_poly.pdbx_seq_one_letter_code
_entity_poly.pdbx_strand_id
1 'polypeptide(L)'
;RKIAIGMGIAALAYVFLMVCSVGLPGKDALAAMDESSKEAMRITPFVMIGMYFILTLAELFISPLGLSFVSKVAPPHLQGVMQGCWLAATALGNSLLFIGGILYTSLPLWACWCFFVVACCVSMITMLAMVKWLEKVAK
;
A
#
# COMPACT_ATOMS: atom_id res chain seq x y z
N ARG A 1 -16.34 -6.49 0.91
CA ARG A 1 -16.11 -6.70 -0.54
C ARG A 1 -15.46 -5.48 -1.22
N LYS A 2 -16.02 -4.27 -1.12
CA LYS A 2 -15.45 -3.06 -1.74
C LYS A 2 -14.02 -2.71 -1.28
N ILE A 3 -13.69 -2.94 -0.01
CA ILE A 3 -12.32 -2.72 0.52
C ILE A 3 -11.29 -3.63 -0.17
N ALA A 4 -11.61 -4.91 -0.41
CA ALA A 4 -10.70 -5.84 -1.08
C ALA A 4 -10.40 -5.43 -2.53
N ILE A 5 -11.34 -4.75 -3.20
CA ILE A 5 -11.15 -4.20 -4.55
C ILE A 5 -10.12 -3.07 -4.51
N GLY A 6 -10.23 -2.14 -3.55
CA GLY A 6 -9.23 -1.08 -3.34
C GLY A 6 -7.83 -1.64 -3.07
N MET A 7 -7.72 -2.67 -2.23
CA MET A 7 -6.43 -3.33 -1.96
C MET A 7 -5.83 -4.04 -3.19
N GLY A 8 -6.68 -4.61 -4.05
CA GLY A 8 -6.25 -5.19 -5.33
C GLY A 8 -5.72 -4.13 -6.31
N ILE A 9 -6.36 -2.96 -6.36
CA ILE A 9 -5.89 -1.83 -7.19
C ILE A 9 -4.55 -1.30 -6.69
N ALA A 10 -4.36 -1.21 -5.36
CA ALA A 10 -3.07 -0.86 -4.77
C ALA A 10 -1.97 -1.89 -5.10
N ALA A 11 -2.29 -3.19 -5.04
CA ALA A 11 -1.35 -4.24 -5.46
C ALA A 11 -0.95 -4.10 -6.93
N LEU A 12 -1.90 -3.78 -7.82
CA LEU A 12 -1.61 -3.50 -9.24
C LEU A 12 -0.69 -2.28 -9.42
N ALA A 13 -0.84 -1.23 -8.62
CA ALA A 13 0.08 -0.08 -8.64
C ALA A 13 1.51 -0.49 -8.28
N TYR A 14 1.67 -1.34 -7.26
CA TYR A 14 3.00 -1.85 -6.88
C TYR A 14 3.57 -2.85 -7.88
N VAL A 15 2.74 -3.63 -8.57
CA VAL A 15 3.17 -4.47 -9.70
C VAL A 15 3.62 -3.61 -10.88
N PHE A 16 2.91 -2.53 -11.18
CA PHE A 16 3.32 -1.57 -12.22
C PHE A 16 4.69 -0.96 -11.89
N LEU A 17 4.89 -0.49 -10.66
CA LEU A 17 6.19 0.00 -10.19
C LEU A 17 7.28 -1.07 -10.22
N MET A 18 6.94 -2.29 -9.82
CA MET A 18 7.85 -3.43 -9.87
C MET A 18 8.36 -3.63 -11.30
N VAL A 19 7.47 -3.71 -12.30
CA VAL A 19 7.83 -3.89 -13.71
C VAL A 19 8.65 -2.72 -14.24
N CYS A 20 8.26 -1.47 -13.92
CA CYS A 20 9.04 -0.28 -14.28
C CYS A 20 10.42 -0.22 -13.58
N SER A 21 10.60 -0.94 -12.48
CA SER A 21 11.86 -1.03 -11.74
C SER A 21 12.73 -2.22 -12.15
N VAL A 22 12.24 -3.13 -13.02
CA VAL A 22 13.06 -4.22 -13.57
C VAL A 22 14.08 -3.61 -14.53
N GLY A 23 15.36 -3.65 -14.15
CA GLY A 23 16.45 -3.10 -14.94
C GLY A 23 17.08 -1.83 -14.37
N LEU A 24 16.54 -1.28 -13.27
CA LEU A 24 17.21 -0.22 -12.53
C LEU A 24 18.30 -0.80 -11.60
N PRO A 25 19.52 -0.24 -11.60
CA PRO A 25 20.57 -0.59 -10.65
C PRO A 25 20.11 -0.32 -9.22
N GLY A 26 20.55 -1.16 -8.29
CA GLY A 26 20.40 -0.89 -6.85
C GLY A 26 21.08 0.43 -6.46
N LYS A 27 20.71 0.98 -5.30
CA LYS A 27 21.21 2.28 -4.83
C LYS A 27 22.74 2.34 -4.74
N ASP A 28 23.41 1.22 -4.46
CA ASP A 28 24.86 1.13 -4.42
C ASP A 28 25.51 1.29 -5.79
N ALA A 29 24.87 0.76 -6.84
CA ALA A 29 25.32 0.94 -8.23
C ALA A 29 24.94 2.33 -8.77
N LEU A 30 23.82 2.91 -8.31
CA LEU A 30 23.41 4.27 -8.66
C LEU A 30 24.30 5.34 -8.02
N ALA A 31 24.81 5.10 -6.80
CA ALA A 31 25.72 5.99 -6.09
C ALA A 31 27.14 6.02 -6.72
N ALA A 32 27.54 4.93 -7.37
CA ALA A 32 28.82 4.79 -8.07
C ALA A 32 28.79 5.24 -9.55
N MET A 33 27.62 5.57 -10.10
CA MET A 33 27.45 6.01 -11.49
C MET A 33 27.62 7.52 -11.64
N ASP A 34 28.20 7.93 -12.76
CA ASP A 34 28.35 9.33 -13.17
C ASP A 34 26.98 10.03 -13.31
N GLU A 35 26.90 11.34 -13.02
CA GLU A 35 25.65 12.12 -13.08
C GLU A 35 24.95 11.98 -14.44
N SER A 36 25.72 11.88 -15.53
CA SER A 36 25.21 11.66 -16.90
C SER A 36 24.44 10.34 -17.07
N SER A 37 24.89 9.28 -16.38
CA SER A 37 24.25 7.96 -16.41
C SER A 37 23.00 7.91 -15.52
N LYS A 38 22.99 8.68 -14.42
CA LYS A 38 21.80 8.84 -13.57
C LYS A 38 20.68 9.56 -14.30
N GLU A 39 20.99 10.60 -15.08
CA GLU A 39 19.99 11.33 -15.87
C GLU A 39 19.41 10.47 -17.00
N ALA A 40 20.24 9.69 -17.70
CA ALA A 40 19.79 8.78 -18.76
C ALA A 40 18.89 7.64 -18.25
N MET A 41 19.01 7.29 -16.97
CA MET A 41 18.27 6.21 -16.32
C MET A 41 17.06 6.70 -15.50
N ARG A 42 16.78 8.01 -15.50
CA ARG A 42 15.57 8.55 -14.90
C ARG A 42 14.35 7.96 -15.61
N ILE A 43 13.51 7.28 -14.84
CA ILE A 43 12.19 6.89 -15.31
C ILE A 43 11.43 8.16 -15.73
N THR A 44 10.74 8.11 -16.85
CA THR A 44 9.93 9.21 -17.36
C THR A 44 8.92 9.70 -16.31
N PRO A 45 8.77 11.02 -16.08
CA PRO A 45 7.84 11.57 -15.08
C PRO A 45 6.38 11.06 -15.20
N PHE A 46 5.95 10.69 -16.42
CA PHE A 46 4.64 10.10 -16.67
C PHE A 46 4.38 8.80 -15.90
N VAL A 47 5.41 8.00 -15.61
CA VAL A 47 5.27 6.76 -14.83
C VAL A 47 4.89 7.08 -13.38
N MET A 48 5.49 8.13 -12.81
CA MET A 48 5.14 8.58 -11.46
C MET A 48 3.71 9.10 -11.42
N ILE A 49 3.30 9.91 -12.41
CA ILE A 49 1.93 10.42 -12.52
C ILE A 49 0.94 9.25 -12.59
N GLY A 50 1.21 8.23 -13.42
CA GLY A 50 0.37 7.04 -13.54
C GLY A 50 0.27 6.25 -12.23
N MET A 51 1.39 6.04 -11.53
CA MET A 51 1.43 5.37 -10.23
C MET A 51 0.56 6.12 -9.19
N TYR A 52 0.78 7.42 -9.02
CA TYR A 52 0.02 8.22 -8.05
C TYR A 52 -1.46 8.23 -8.40
N PHE A 53 -1.82 8.31 -9.69
CA PHE A 53 -3.21 8.22 -10.12
C PHE A 53 -3.87 6.88 -9.71
N ILE A 54 -3.21 5.75 -9.95
CA ILE A 54 -3.74 4.43 -9.56
C ILE A 54 -3.85 4.31 -8.04
N LEU A 55 -2.86 4.80 -7.29
CA LEU A 55 -2.89 4.81 -5.82
C LEU A 55 -4.01 5.69 -5.27
N THR A 56 -4.23 6.88 -5.82
CA THR A 56 -5.35 7.76 -5.42
C THR A 56 -6.70 7.10 -5.69
N LEU A 57 -6.85 6.39 -6.82
CA LEU A 57 -8.05 5.59 -7.07
C LEU A 57 -8.22 4.50 -6.01
N ALA A 58 -7.15 3.79 -5.64
CA ALA A 58 -7.19 2.78 -4.57
C ALA A 58 -7.59 3.40 -3.21
N GLU A 59 -7.03 4.54 -2.85
CA GLU A 59 -7.34 5.26 -1.61
C GLU A 59 -8.80 5.71 -1.54
N LEU A 60 -9.38 6.15 -2.67
CA LEU A 60 -10.79 6.51 -2.75
C LEU A 60 -11.72 5.34 -2.37
N PHE A 61 -11.31 4.09 -2.63
CA PHE A 61 -12.04 2.90 -2.21
C PHE A 61 -11.76 2.48 -0.76
N ILE A 62 -10.68 2.96 -0.13
CA ILE A 62 -10.28 2.54 1.22
C ILE A 62 -10.73 3.56 2.26
N SER A 63 -10.44 4.84 2.05
CA SER A 63 -10.57 5.92 3.05
C SER A 63 -12.01 6.19 3.51
N PRO A 64 -13.02 6.41 2.62
CA PRO A 64 -14.40 6.61 3.06
C PRO A 64 -15.05 5.32 3.60
N LEU A 65 -14.54 4.16 3.21
CA LEU A 65 -15.04 2.86 3.64
C LEU A 65 -14.53 2.45 5.03
N GLY A 66 -13.31 2.85 5.41
CA GLY A 66 -12.74 2.56 6.73
C GLY A 66 -13.53 3.20 7.87
N LEU A 67 -13.63 4.53 7.88
CA LEU A 67 -14.32 5.27 8.95
C LEU A 67 -15.83 4.97 9.01
N SER A 68 -16.48 4.79 7.85
CA SER A 68 -17.90 4.42 7.80
C SER A 68 -18.16 2.99 8.27
N PHE A 69 -17.20 2.07 8.08
CA PHE A 69 -17.30 0.71 8.60
C PHE A 69 -17.12 0.69 10.12
N VAL A 70 -16.13 1.43 10.63
CA VAL A 70 -15.87 1.54 12.08
C VAL A 70 -17.07 2.12 12.81
N SER A 71 -17.73 3.16 12.29
CA SER A 71 -18.93 3.72 12.93
C SER A 71 -20.17 2.84 12.81
N LYS A 72 -20.28 2.01 11.76
CA LYS A 72 -21.40 1.06 11.60
C LYS A 72 -21.28 -0.21 12.44
N VAL A 73 -20.06 -0.67 12.70
CA VAL A 73 -19.79 -1.88 13.49
C VAL A 73 -19.62 -1.56 14.99
N ALA A 74 -19.44 -0.28 15.33
CA ALA A 74 -19.27 0.16 16.70
C ALA A 74 -20.58 0.20 17.50
N PRO A 75 -20.59 -0.26 18.77
CA PRO A 75 -21.68 -0.02 19.71
C PRO A 75 -21.91 1.49 19.87
N PRO A 76 -23.16 1.98 19.96
CA PRO A 76 -23.48 3.41 19.96
C PRO A 76 -22.81 4.20 21.10
N HIS A 77 -22.47 3.55 22.21
CA HIS A 77 -21.80 4.16 23.36
C HIS A 77 -20.26 4.19 23.25
N LEU A 78 -19.65 3.49 22.28
CA LEU A 78 -18.18 3.38 22.11
C LEU A 78 -17.69 3.88 20.74
N GLN A 79 -18.54 4.58 19.97
CA GLN A 79 -18.19 5.02 18.62
C GLN A 79 -16.93 5.90 18.59
N GLY A 80 -16.79 6.82 19.55
CA GLY A 80 -15.60 7.68 19.67
C GLY A 80 -14.31 6.90 19.96
N VAL A 81 -14.39 5.85 20.79
CA VAL A 81 -13.24 4.99 21.11
C VAL A 81 -12.81 4.21 19.87
N MET A 82 -13.76 3.64 19.11
CA MET A 82 -13.44 2.88 17.89
C MET A 82 -12.88 3.77 16.76
N GLN A 83 -13.35 5.02 16.64
CA GLN A 83 -12.72 6.00 15.74
C GLN A 83 -11.30 6.36 16.20
N GLY A 84 -11.08 6.49 17.52
CA GLY A 84 -9.73 6.66 18.08
C GLY A 84 -8.81 5.48 17.76
N CYS A 85 -9.29 4.24 17.88
CA CYS A 85 -8.53 3.04 17.49
C CYS A 85 -8.17 3.02 16.00
N TRP A 86 -9.06 3.51 15.12
CA TRP A 86 -8.77 3.63 13.68
C TRP A 86 -7.65 4.64 13.40
N LEU A 87 -7.67 5.80 14.06
CA LEU A 87 -6.60 6.80 13.92
C LEU A 87 -5.28 6.29 14.51
N ALA A 88 -5.33 5.58 15.65
CA ALA A 88 -4.16 4.94 16.24
C ALA A 88 -3.54 3.88 15.31
N ALA A 89 -4.38 3.08 14.64
CA ALA A 89 -3.91 2.13 13.63
C ALA A 89 -3.23 2.82 12.44
N THR A 90 -3.76 3.96 11.99
CA THR A 90 -3.12 4.80 10.95
C THR A 90 -1.76 5.33 11.42
N ALA A 91 -1.68 5.83 12.66
CA ALA A 91 -0.42 6.32 13.23
C ALA A 91 0.64 5.21 13.37
N LEU A 92 0.21 4.00 13.75
CA LEU A 92 1.09 2.84 13.83
C LEU A 92 1.55 2.39 12.43
N GLY A 93 0.64 2.38 11.46
CA GLY A 93 0.97 2.14 10.05
C GLY A 93 2.02 3.12 9.53
N ASN A 94 1.87 4.40 9.85
CA ASN A 94 2.86 5.42 9.51
C ASN A 94 4.21 5.19 10.21
N SER A 95 4.18 4.74 11.46
CA SER A 95 5.40 4.41 12.21
C SER A 95 6.15 3.24 11.57
N LEU A 96 5.46 2.26 10.99
CA LEU A 96 6.06 1.09 10.33
C LEU A 96 6.76 1.41 8.99
N LEU A 97 6.65 2.63 8.45
CA LEU A 97 7.37 3.03 7.22
C LEU A 97 8.88 2.88 7.35
N PHE A 98 9.45 2.88 8.56
CA PHE A 98 10.88 2.67 8.77
C PHE A 98 11.37 1.33 8.18
N ILE A 99 10.52 0.30 8.21
CA ILE A 99 10.82 -1.03 7.64
C ILE A 99 10.97 -0.93 6.12
N GLY A 100 10.13 -0.13 5.48
CA GLY A 100 10.26 0.21 4.06
C GLY A 100 11.60 0.90 3.75
N GLY A 101 12.05 1.81 4.62
CA GLY A 101 13.35 2.47 4.49
C GLY A 101 14.55 1.53 4.60
N ILE A 102 14.49 0.56 5.52
CA ILE A 102 15.53 -0.49 5.67
C ILE A 102 15.53 -1.42 4.46
N LEU A 103 14.35 -1.90 4.02
CA LEU A 103 14.20 -2.74 2.82
C LEU A 103 14.70 -2.03 1.57
N TYR A 104 14.42 -0.73 1.42
CA TYR A 104 14.90 0.07 0.30
C TYR A 104 16.42 0.23 0.28
N THR A 105 17.11 0.04 1.41
CA THR A 105 18.58 0.15 1.51
C THR A 105 19.27 -1.21 1.42
N SER A 106 18.57 -2.29 1.76
CA SER A 106 19.15 -3.64 1.84
C SER A 106 18.81 -4.53 0.65
N LEU A 107 17.83 -4.17 -0.18
CA LEU A 107 17.34 -4.96 -1.30
C LEU A 107 17.29 -4.16 -2.62
N PRO A 108 17.40 -4.81 -3.79
CA PRO A 108 17.13 -4.18 -5.07
C PRO A 108 15.68 -3.66 -5.14
N LEU A 109 15.45 -2.54 -5.83
CA LEU A 109 14.15 -1.84 -5.89
C LEU A 109 12.99 -2.78 -6.24
N TRP A 110 13.19 -3.64 -7.23
CA TRP A 110 12.21 -4.63 -7.66
C TRP A 110 11.75 -5.57 -6.52
N ALA A 111 12.68 -6.04 -5.68
CA ALA A 111 12.37 -6.89 -4.53
C ALA A 111 11.66 -6.11 -3.42
N CYS A 112 12.02 -4.83 -3.22
CA CYS A 112 11.32 -3.94 -2.29
C CYS A 112 9.84 -3.76 -2.69
N TRP A 113 9.56 -3.52 -3.97
CA TRP A 113 8.17 -3.44 -4.46
C TRP A 113 7.43 -4.77 -4.36
N CYS A 114 8.13 -5.90 -4.55
CA CYS A 114 7.57 -7.25 -4.37
C CYS A 114 7.07 -7.49 -2.94
N PHE A 115 7.82 -7.03 -1.95
CA PHE A 115 7.39 -7.08 -0.56
C PHE A 115 6.05 -6.32 -0.34
N PHE A 116 5.91 -5.12 -0.92
CA PHE A 116 4.67 -4.35 -0.84
C PHE A 116 3.50 -5.03 -1.59
N VAL A 117 3.74 -5.64 -2.75
CA VAL A 117 2.73 -6.44 -3.46
C VAL A 117 2.24 -7.58 -2.57
N VAL A 118 3.15 -8.35 -1.97
CA VAL A 118 2.80 -9.46 -1.07
C VAL A 118 2.02 -8.95 0.14
N ALA A 119 2.45 -7.85 0.76
CA ALA A 119 1.75 -7.25 1.89
C ALA A 119 0.31 -6.82 1.51
N CYS A 120 0.13 -6.18 0.35
CA CYS A 120 -1.20 -5.82 -0.16
C CYS A 120 -2.07 -7.06 -0.44
N CYS A 121 -1.51 -8.11 -1.03
CA CYS A 121 -2.21 -9.37 -1.30
C CYS A 121 -2.64 -10.09 -0.01
N VAL A 122 -1.76 -10.17 0.99
CA VAL A 122 -2.07 -10.76 2.30
C VAL A 122 -3.20 -9.99 2.99
N SER A 123 -3.15 -8.65 2.93
CA SER A 123 -4.20 -7.82 3.51
C SER A 123 -5.53 -7.96 2.77
N MET A 124 -5.51 -8.07 1.44
CA MET A 124 -6.68 -8.37 0.62
C MET A 124 -7.32 -9.72 1.02
N ILE A 125 -6.53 -10.77 1.20
CA ILE A 125 -7.01 -12.10 1.62
C ILE A 125 -7.62 -12.01 3.03
N THR A 126 -6.95 -11.33 3.95
CA THR A 126 -7.42 -11.16 5.33
C THR A 126 -8.78 -10.45 5.39
N MET A 127 -8.95 -9.37 4.61
CA MET A 127 -10.23 -8.67 4.53
C MET A 127 -11.35 -9.52 3.91
N LEU A 128 -11.05 -10.34 2.90
CA LEU A 128 -12.03 -11.26 2.33
C LEU A 128 -12.44 -12.35 3.34
N ALA A 129 -11.51 -12.85 4.14
CA ALA A 129 -11.78 -13.80 5.20
C ALA A 129 -12.67 -13.19 6.31
N MET A 130 -12.37 -11.98 6.77
CA MET A 130 -13.18 -11.30 7.79
C MET A 130 -14.60 -10.99 7.31
N VAL A 131 -14.78 -10.56 6.05
CA VAL A 131 -16.13 -10.30 5.51
C VAL A 131 -16.94 -11.58 5.43
N LYS A 132 -16.35 -12.71 5.01
CA LYS A 132 -17.03 -14.02 5.00
C LYS A 132 -17.41 -14.47 6.41
N TRP A 133 -16.54 -14.22 7.39
CA TRP A 133 -16.81 -14.55 8.79
C TRP A 133 -17.95 -13.69 9.36
N LEU A 134 -17.95 -12.39 9.11
CA LEU A 134 -19.03 -11.50 9.54
C LEU A 134 -20.37 -11.82 8.86
N GLU A 135 -20.38 -12.12 7.54
CA GLU A 135 -21.58 -12.59 6.82
C GLU A 135 -22.12 -13.92 7.40
N LYS A 136 -21.25 -14.75 7.99
CA LYS A 136 -21.64 -16.02 8.64
C LYS A 136 -22.19 -15.83 10.05
N VAL A 137 -21.63 -14.90 10.83
CA VAL A 137 -22.02 -14.66 12.24
C VAL A 137 -23.24 -13.73 12.35
N ALA A 138 -23.47 -12.87 11.35
CA ALA A 138 -24.62 -11.96 11.32
C ALA A 138 -25.89 -12.55 10.67
N LYS A 139 -25.85 -13.82 10.25
CA LYS A 139 -27.04 -14.62 9.90
C LYS A 139 -27.47 -15.42 11.12
#